data_AF-A0A8J7J653-F1
#
_entry.id   AF-A0A8J7J653-F1
#
_cell.length_a   1.000
_cell.length_b   1.000
_cell.length_c   1.000
_cell.angle_alpha   90.00
_cell.angle_beta   90.00
_cell.angle_gamma   90.00
#
_symmetry.space_group_name_H-M   'P 1'
#
loop_
_entity.id
_entity.type
_entity.pdbx_description
1 polymer ?
#
loop_
_entity_poly.entity_id
_entity_poly.type
_entity_poly.pdbx_seq_one_letter_code
_entity_poly.pdbx_strand_id
1 'polypeptide(L)'
;MKKVLRSLLVVTALASATAVTSTQAFADTAAPAAAPQAATGSDADQPTHFRGKHHRGHRFFARLARKLQLTDQQKAQAKELFRSNRDQAKPLLASLRTEGHQLRTLVQSGTADEAALRAQSAKVAAIQADLVVQRAQAAKQFQALLTPDQLTKLKQIQAKREQRFQERVNGLD
;
A
#
# COMPACT_ATOMS: atom_id res chain seq x y z
N MET A 1 -10.19 -11.18 -53.36
CA MET A 1 -10.44 -9.82 -53.90
C MET A 1 -11.02 -8.97 -52.77
N LYS A 2 -10.21 -8.08 -52.16
CA LYS A 2 -10.43 -6.61 -52.02
C LYS A 2 -11.91 -6.25 -51.71
N LYS A 3 -12.30 -5.55 -50.63
CA LYS A 3 -11.82 -4.26 -50.08
C LYS A 3 -12.36 -4.12 -48.63
N VAL A 4 -11.54 -3.94 -47.59
CA VAL A 4 -11.18 -2.69 -46.88
C VAL A 4 -12.20 -1.53 -46.98
N LEU A 5 -12.80 -1.11 -45.85
CA LEU A 5 -13.39 0.23 -45.64
C LEU A 5 -13.32 0.56 -44.13
N ARG A 6 -12.29 1.28 -43.68
CA ARG A 6 -12.20 2.73 -43.43
C ARG A 6 -12.72 3.16 -42.05
N SER A 7 -11.72 3.44 -41.20
CA SER A 7 -11.68 4.33 -40.04
C SER A 7 -12.67 5.50 -40.07
N LEU A 8 -13.31 5.78 -38.94
CA LEU A 8 -13.82 7.12 -38.63
C LEU A 8 -13.73 7.38 -37.12
N LEU A 9 -12.67 8.09 -36.75
CA LEU A 9 -12.50 8.83 -35.51
C LEU A 9 -13.61 9.88 -35.42
N VAL A 10 -14.42 9.86 -34.36
CA VAL A 10 -15.21 11.02 -33.94
C VAL A 10 -14.87 11.28 -32.48
N VAL A 11 -13.89 12.18 -32.31
CA VAL A 11 -13.64 12.92 -31.07
C VAL A 11 -14.68 14.04 -31.05
N THR A 12 -15.62 13.97 -30.13
CA THR A 12 -16.52 15.08 -29.80
C THR A 12 -16.17 15.57 -28.41
N ALA A 13 -15.33 16.60 -28.37
CA ALA A 13 -15.14 17.45 -27.21
C ALA A 13 -16.37 18.36 -27.08
N LEU A 14 -17.08 18.27 -25.96
CA LEU A 14 -18.09 19.25 -25.57
C LEU A 14 -17.50 20.14 -24.48
N ALA A 15 -17.10 21.33 -24.88
CA ALA A 15 -16.73 22.42 -23.99
C ALA A 15 -17.98 23.24 -23.67
N SER A 16 -18.28 23.42 -22.39
CA SER A 16 -19.11 24.52 -21.90
C SER A 16 -18.55 25.01 -20.57
N ALA A 17 -18.18 26.30 -20.58
CA ALA A 17 -17.64 27.05 -19.47
C ALA A 17 -18.77 27.69 -18.66
N THR A 18 -18.70 27.61 -17.34
CA THR A 18 -19.33 28.58 -16.44
C THR A 18 -18.39 28.84 -15.28
N ALA A 19 -17.87 30.07 -15.23
CA ALA A 19 -17.16 30.61 -14.09
C ALA A 19 -18.18 31.01 -13.01
N VAL A 20 -17.93 30.62 -11.76
CA VAL A 20 -18.58 31.21 -10.59
C VAL A 20 -17.48 31.65 -9.63
N THR A 21 -17.15 32.92 -9.70
CA THR A 21 -16.36 33.63 -8.69
C THR A 21 -17.29 34.09 -7.58
N SER A 22 -17.06 33.62 -6.35
CA SER A 22 -17.64 34.23 -5.15
C SER A 22 -16.50 34.56 -4.18
N THR A 23 -16.27 35.86 -4.02
CA THR A 23 -15.44 36.46 -2.98
C THR A 23 -16.21 36.47 -1.66
N GLN A 24 -15.61 35.98 -0.58
CA GLN A 24 -16.01 36.35 0.78
C GLN A 24 -14.77 36.76 1.57
N ALA A 25 -14.79 38.03 1.96
CA ALA A 25 -13.88 38.65 2.90
C ALA A 25 -14.42 38.42 4.31
N PHE A 26 -13.56 37.96 5.22
CA PHE A 26 -13.75 38.17 6.65
C PHE A 26 -12.59 39.03 7.13
N ALA A 27 -12.89 40.30 7.34
CA ALA A 27 -12.15 41.11 8.31
C ALA A 27 -12.75 40.79 9.67
N ASP A 28 -11.92 40.41 10.63
CA ASP A 28 -12.25 40.67 12.01
C ASP A 28 -11.02 41.12 12.82
N THR A 29 -11.36 42.02 13.70
CA THR A 29 -10.68 42.97 14.57
C THR A 29 -9.42 42.53 15.35
N ALA A 30 -8.59 43.55 15.64
CA ALA A 30 -7.39 43.56 16.47
C ALA A 30 -7.70 43.39 17.98
N ALA A 31 -6.93 42.62 18.77
CA ALA A 31 -5.79 43.01 19.65
C ALA A 31 -6.03 42.38 21.06
N PRO A 32 -5.09 42.32 22.04
CA PRO A 32 -3.69 42.75 22.08
C PRO A 32 -2.69 41.66 22.55
N ALA A 33 -1.42 42.09 22.65
CA ALA A 33 -0.21 41.35 23.00
C ALA A 33 -0.20 40.73 24.42
N ALA A 34 0.47 39.56 24.53
CA ALA A 34 1.03 39.05 25.77
C ALA A 34 2.48 38.59 25.54
N ALA A 35 3.35 38.96 26.48
CA ALA A 35 4.82 38.88 26.48
C ALA A 35 5.39 37.44 26.49
N PRO A 36 6.70 37.24 26.24
CA PRO A 36 7.32 35.93 26.12
C PRO A 36 7.68 35.37 27.51
N GLN A 37 7.27 34.14 27.80
CA GLN A 37 7.82 33.39 28.93
C GLN A 37 8.80 32.35 28.40
N ALA A 38 10.08 32.60 28.65
CA ALA A 38 11.11 31.58 28.67
C ALA A 38 10.90 30.71 29.92
N ALA A 39 10.71 29.41 29.72
CA ALA A 39 10.88 28.41 30.76
C ALA A 39 11.76 27.28 30.18
N THR A 40 12.92 27.16 30.80
CA THR A 40 13.98 26.19 30.62
C THR A 40 13.63 24.83 31.23
N GLY A 41 14.28 23.77 30.72
CA GLY A 41 14.33 22.44 31.32
C GLY A 41 13.34 21.46 30.67
N SER A 42 13.68 20.23 30.33
CA SER A 42 14.93 19.47 30.37
C SER A 42 14.57 18.11 29.77
N ASP A 43 15.48 17.56 28.97
CA ASP A 43 15.72 16.13 28.76
C ASP A 43 14.57 15.13 29.02
N ALA A 44 13.97 14.67 27.91
CA ALA A 44 13.76 13.24 27.70
C ALA A 44 13.50 13.02 26.20
N ASP A 45 14.55 13.17 25.40
CA ASP A 45 14.64 12.47 24.11
C ASP A 45 14.67 10.97 24.42
N GLN A 46 13.48 10.38 24.59
CA GLN A 46 13.33 8.94 24.54
C GLN A 46 13.32 8.56 23.07
N PRO A 47 14.39 7.93 22.54
CA PRO A 47 14.34 7.38 21.20
C PRO A 47 13.32 6.24 21.23
N THR A 48 12.08 6.57 20.89
CA THR A 48 11.02 5.59 20.71
C THR A 48 11.57 4.51 19.78
N HIS A 49 11.63 3.27 20.27
CA HIS A 49 12.15 2.12 19.55
C HIS A 49 11.22 1.71 18.38
N PHE A 50 10.96 2.60 17.42
CA PHE A 50 10.28 2.31 16.16
C PHE A 50 11.23 1.82 15.06
N ARG A 51 12.47 1.46 15.41
CA ARG A 51 13.51 1.06 14.44
C ARG A 51 13.40 -0.39 13.95
N GLY A 52 12.31 -1.12 14.26
CA GLY A 52 12.19 -2.55 13.95
C GLY A 52 11.56 -2.92 12.60
N LYS A 53 10.74 -2.04 12.01
CA LYS A 53 9.85 -2.43 10.89
C LYS A 53 10.52 -2.33 9.52
N HIS A 54 11.42 -1.37 9.33
CA HIS A 54 12.18 -1.21 8.08
C HIS A 54 13.18 -2.36 7.82
N HIS A 55 13.69 -3.01 8.87
CA HIS A 55 14.69 -4.06 8.72
C HIS A 55 14.12 -5.42 8.26
N ARG A 56 12.82 -5.70 8.44
CA ARG A 56 12.27 -7.01 8.03
C ARG A 56 12.15 -7.15 6.51
N GLY A 57 11.60 -6.14 5.83
CA GLY A 57 11.45 -6.14 4.37
C GLY A 57 12.80 -6.17 3.64
N HIS A 58 13.75 -5.34 4.11
CA HIS A 58 15.09 -5.30 3.53
C HIS A 58 15.83 -6.64 3.67
N ARG A 59 15.76 -7.27 4.85
CA ARG A 59 16.39 -8.59 5.08
C ARG A 59 15.80 -9.68 4.21
N PHE A 60 14.49 -9.66 3.99
CA PHE A 60 13.82 -10.60 3.10
C PHE A 60 14.29 -10.45 1.65
N PHE A 61 14.28 -9.23 1.10
CA PHE A 61 14.71 -8.98 -0.27
C PHE A 61 16.19 -9.34 -0.47
N ALA A 62 17.07 -8.94 0.45
CA ALA A 62 18.49 -9.29 0.37
C ALA A 62 18.74 -10.81 0.36
N ARG A 63 17.95 -11.58 1.13
CA ARG A 63 18.01 -13.05 1.11
C ARG A 63 17.51 -13.62 -0.21
N LEU A 64 16.42 -13.09 -0.76
CA LEU A 64 15.87 -13.53 -2.04
C LEU A 64 16.84 -13.23 -3.19
N ALA A 65 17.38 -12.01 -3.25
CA ALA A 65 18.33 -11.58 -4.25
C ALA A 65 19.59 -12.46 -4.29
N ARG A 66 20.14 -12.81 -3.12
CA ARG A 66 21.26 -13.77 -3.02
C ARG A 66 20.88 -15.16 -3.51
N LYS A 67 19.72 -15.68 -3.11
CA LYS A 67 19.25 -17.01 -3.54
C LYS A 67 19.06 -17.08 -5.05
N LEU A 68 18.50 -16.04 -5.65
CA LEU A 68 18.29 -15.94 -7.10
C LEU A 68 19.54 -15.51 -7.87
N GLN A 69 20.64 -15.17 -7.17
CA GLN A 69 21.87 -14.65 -7.80
C GLN A 69 21.55 -13.50 -8.77
N LEU A 70 20.77 -12.53 -8.30
CA LEU A 70 20.41 -11.37 -9.12
C LEU A 70 21.65 -10.56 -9.47
N THR A 71 21.72 -10.07 -10.71
CA THR A 71 22.72 -9.08 -11.12
C THR A 71 22.46 -7.74 -10.43
N ASP A 72 23.45 -6.85 -10.42
CA ASP A 72 23.27 -5.54 -9.79
C ASP A 72 22.21 -4.69 -10.49
N GLN A 73 22.11 -4.82 -11.82
CA GLN A 73 21.03 -4.22 -12.60
C GLN A 73 19.65 -4.76 -12.19
N GLN A 74 19.49 -6.09 -12.09
CA GLN A 74 18.23 -6.71 -11.63
C GLN A 74 17.87 -6.27 -10.20
N LYS A 75 18.86 -6.16 -9.29
CA LYS A 75 18.65 -5.68 -7.92
C LYS A 75 18.15 -4.23 -7.91
N ALA A 76 18.75 -3.35 -8.72
CA ALA A 76 18.35 -1.95 -8.80
C ALA A 76 16.91 -1.82 -9.30
N GLN A 77 16.57 -2.51 -10.40
CA GLN A 77 15.22 -2.54 -10.97
C GLN A 77 14.19 -3.10 -9.98
N ALA A 78 14.52 -4.22 -9.31
CA ALA A 78 13.62 -4.81 -8.32
C ALA A 78 13.43 -3.92 -7.09
N LYS A 79 14.48 -3.21 -6.63
CA LYS A 79 14.38 -2.27 -5.51
C LYS A 79 13.45 -1.10 -5.85
N GLU A 80 13.58 -0.57 -7.07
CA GLU A 80 12.71 0.52 -7.52
C GLU A 80 11.26 0.05 -7.67
N LEU A 81 11.05 -1.11 -8.27
CA LEU A 81 9.75 -1.74 -8.38
C LEU A 81 9.07 -1.89 -7.01
N PHE A 82 9.78 -2.44 -6.01
CA PHE A 82 9.20 -2.62 -4.68
C PHE A 82 9.01 -1.30 -3.92
N ARG A 83 9.83 -0.28 -4.18
CA ARG A 83 9.64 1.07 -3.64
C ARG A 83 8.37 1.70 -4.20
N SER A 84 8.26 1.76 -5.53
CA SER A 84 7.09 2.30 -6.22
C SER A 84 5.81 1.58 -5.81
N ASN A 85 5.82 0.24 -5.79
CA ASN A 85 4.68 -0.53 -5.33
C ASN A 85 4.31 -0.24 -3.86
N ARG A 86 5.30 -0.05 -2.98
CA ARG A 86 5.03 0.35 -1.60
C ARG A 86 4.39 1.73 -1.52
N ASP A 87 4.85 2.68 -2.34
CA ASP A 87 4.31 4.03 -2.36
C ASP A 87 2.87 4.05 -2.88
N GLN A 88 2.59 3.32 -3.95
CA GLN A 88 1.23 3.11 -4.47
C GLN A 88 0.31 2.41 -3.46
N ALA A 89 0.85 1.52 -2.61
CA ALA A 89 0.08 0.82 -1.59
C ALA A 89 -0.20 1.66 -0.33
N LYS A 90 0.48 2.79 -0.13
CA LYS A 90 0.31 3.65 1.06
C LYS A 90 -1.15 4.04 1.31
N PRO A 91 -1.92 4.58 0.33
CA PRO A 91 -3.33 4.93 0.55
C PRO A 91 -4.16 3.71 0.96
N LEU A 92 -4.03 2.57 0.27
CA LEU A 92 -4.75 1.34 0.63
C LEU A 92 -4.39 0.86 2.04
N LEU A 93 -3.12 0.95 2.43
CA LEU A 93 -2.67 0.60 3.79
C LEU A 93 -3.17 1.59 4.85
N ALA A 94 -3.37 2.86 4.50
CA ALA A 94 -3.98 3.85 5.40
C ALA A 94 -5.46 3.51 5.60
N SER A 95 -6.21 3.31 4.51
CA SER A 95 -7.62 2.90 4.56
C SER A 95 -7.81 1.59 5.32
N LEU A 96 -6.96 0.58 5.08
CA LEU A 96 -7.03 -0.70 5.79
C LEU A 96 -6.86 -0.53 7.32
N ARG A 97 -5.98 0.39 7.74
CA ARG A 97 -5.83 0.70 9.16
C ARG A 97 -7.09 1.37 9.70
N THR A 98 -7.61 2.38 9.00
CA THR A 98 -8.82 3.10 9.41
C THR A 98 -10.00 2.16 9.54
N GLU A 99 -10.33 1.39 8.50
CA GLU A 99 -11.47 0.47 8.52
C GLU A 99 -11.27 -0.68 9.53
N GLY A 100 -10.03 -1.14 9.72
CA GLY A 100 -9.69 -2.13 10.74
C GLY A 100 -9.82 -1.58 12.18
N HIS A 101 -9.51 -0.31 12.40
CA HIS A 101 -9.77 0.36 13.67
C HIS A 101 -11.27 0.50 13.93
N GLN A 102 -12.05 0.91 12.93
CA GLN A 102 -13.50 1.00 13.04
C GLN A 102 -14.14 -0.36 13.36
N LEU A 103 -13.70 -1.43 12.69
CA LEU A 103 -14.16 -2.79 13.00
C LEU A 103 -13.85 -3.17 14.45
N ARG A 104 -12.64 -2.86 14.92
CA ARG A 104 -12.26 -3.11 16.31
C ARG A 104 -13.14 -2.32 17.29
N THR A 105 -13.41 -1.06 17.01
CA THR A 105 -14.28 -0.21 17.85
C THR A 105 -15.70 -0.77 17.90
N LEU A 106 -16.26 -1.22 16.77
CA LEU A 106 -17.59 -1.86 16.73
C LEU A 106 -17.65 -3.13 17.58
N VAL A 107 -16.61 -3.96 17.52
CA VAL A 107 -16.52 -5.16 18.37
C VAL A 107 -16.41 -4.78 19.85
N GLN A 108 -15.64 -3.74 20.18
CA GLN A 108 -15.43 -3.29 21.56
C GLN A 108 -16.63 -2.58 22.17
N SER A 109 -17.53 -2.00 21.35
CA SER A 109 -18.73 -1.36 21.88
C SER A 109 -19.72 -2.35 22.50
N GLY A 110 -19.65 -3.64 22.12
CA GLY A 110 -20.53 -4.69 22.61
C GLY A 110 -21.99 -4.56 22.17
N THR A 111 -22.32 -3.55 21.38
CA THR A 111 -23.68 -3.18 20.96
C THR A 111 -23.93 -3.36 19.47
N ALA A 112 -22.88 -3.63 18.68
CA ALA A 112 -23.00 -3.81 17.24
C ALA A 112 -23.72 -5.13 16.92
N ASP A 113 -24.73 -5.06 16.05
CA ASP A 113 -25.39 -6.24 15.51
C ASP A 113 -24.54 -6.92 14.41
N GLU A 114 -24.93 -8.13 14.02
CA GLU A 114 -24.23 -8.92 13.02
C GLU A 114 -24.19 -8.23 11.64
N ALA A 115 -25.21 -7.44 11.30
CA ALA A 115 -25.30 -6.73 10.04
C ALA A 115 -24.24 -5.63 9.94
N ALA A 116 -24.08 -4.84 11.01
CA ALA A 116 -23.05 -3.80 11.11
C ALA A 116 -21.64 -4.40 11.06
N LEU A 117 -21.41 -5.53 11.74
CA LEU A 117 -20.13 -6.24 11.71
C LEU A 117 -19.81 -6.79 10.32
N ARG A 118 -20.78 -7.39 9.62
CA ARG A 118 -20.59 -7.85 8.23
C ARG A 118 -20.29 -6.68 7.29
N ALA A 119 -21.03 -5.58 7.40
CA ALA A 119 -20.84 -4.41 6.55
C ALA A 119 -19.43 -3.83 6.72
N GLN A 120 -18.97 -3.67 7.95
CA GLN A 120 -17.62 -3.16 8.22
C GLN A 120 -16.53 -4.15 7.80
N SER A 121 -16.74 -5.45 8.01
CA SER A 121 -15.81 -6.49 7.56
C SER A 121 -15.69 -6.53 6.03
N ALA A 122 -16.78 -6.30 5.30
CA ALA A 122 -16.77 -6.25 3.84
C ALA A 122 -15.87 -5.12 3.30
N LYS A 123 -15.87 -3.95 3.95
CA LYS A 123 -14.96 -2.85 3.58
C LYS A 123 -13.50 -3.24 3.77
N VAL A 124 -13.17 -3.87 4.91
CA VAL A 124 -11.82 -4.38 5.18
C VAL A 124 -11.41 -5.40 4.12
N ALA A 125 -12.29 -6.34 3.78
CA ALA A 125 -12.05 -7.37 2.79
C ALA A 125 -11.80 -6.79 1.38
N ALA A 126 -12.57 -5.79 0.97
CA ALA A 126 -12.39 -5.11 -0.32
C ALA A 126 -10.98 -4.50 -0.44
N ILE A 127 -10.52 -3.76 0.59
CA ILE A 127 -9.18 -3.16 0.59
C ILE A 127 -8.08 -4.22 0.57
N GLN A 128 -8.30 -5.36 1.27
CA GLN A 128 -7.35 -6.48 1.22
C GLN A 128 -7.28 -7.10 -0.17
N ALA A 129 -8.40 -7.23 -0.88
CA ALA A 129 -8.43 -7.72 -2.25
C ALA A 129 -7.61 -6.80 -3.17
N ASP A 130 -7.78 -5.48 -3.07
CA ASP A 130 -7.00 -4.51 -3.85
C ASP A 130 -5.50 -4.63 -3.57
N LEU A 131 -5.11 -4.76 -2.30
CA LEU A 131 -3.71 -4.99 -1.92
C LEU A 131 -3.15 -6.29 -2.48
N VAL A 132 -3.95 -7.35 -2.59
CA VAL A 132 -3.54 -8.62 -3.22
C VAL A 132 -3.32 -8.43 -4.71
N VAL A 133 -4.23 -7.77 -5.42
CA VAL A 133 -4.09 -7.46 -6.85
C VAL A 133 -2.82 -6.65 -7.10
N GLN A 134 -2.58 -5.62 -6.29
CA GLN A 134 -1.40 -4.78 -6.41
C GLN A 134 -0.10 -5.58 -6.20
N ARG A 135 -0.06 -6.45 -5.18
CA ARG A 135 1.09 -7.35 -4.94
C ARG A 135 1.30 -8.34 -6.07
N ALA A 136 0.23 -8.86 -6.67
CA ALA A 136 0.31 -9.79 -7.80
C ALA A 136 0.89 -9.10 -9.04
N GLN A 137 0.50 -7.85 -9.31
CA GLN A 137 1.08 -7.04 -10.39
C GLN A 137 2.58 -6.82 -10.19
N ALA A 138 3.00 -6.41 -8.98
CA ALA A 138 4.42 -6.25 -8.67
C ALA A 138 5.19 -7.59 -8.76
N ALA A 139 4.58 -8.71 -8.36
CA ALA A 139 5.19 -10.03 -8.51
C ALA A 139 5.39 -10.40 -9.98
N LYS A 140 4.41 -10.13 -10.86
CA LYS A 140 4.51 -10.35 -12.30
C LYS A 140 5.63 -9.50 -12.92
N GLN A 141 5.71 -8.23 -12.55
CA GLN A 141 6.78 -7.33 -13.01
C GLN A 141 8.16 -7.82 -12.53
N PHE A 142 8.27 -8.27 -11.28
CA PHE A 142 9.52 -8.82 -10.75
C PHE A 142 9.93 -10.10 -11.50
N GLN A 143 8.99 -10.99 -11.79
CA GLN A 143 9.25 -12.21 -12.57
C GLN A 143 9.77 -11.91 -13.98
N ALA A 144 9.29 -10.84 -14.62
CA ALA A 144 9.76 -10.42 -15.93
C ALA A 144 11.22 -9.92 -15.94
N LEU A 145 11.79 -9.58 -14.77
CA LEU A 145 13.20 -9.22 -14.64
C LEU A 145 14.13 -10.45 -14.56
N LEU A 146 13.57 -11.64 -14.34
CA LEU A 146 14.34 -12.86 -14.08
C LEU A 146 14.64 -13.62 -15.36
N THR A 147 15.79 -14.29 -15.39
CA THR A 147 16.07 -15.30 -16.43
C THR A 147 15.21 -16.55 -16.21
N PRO A 148 15.03 -17.42 -17.22
CA PRO A 148 14.29 -18.67 -17.06
C PRO A 148 14.77 -19.56 -15.89
N ASP A 149 16.09 -19.64 -15.69
CA ASP A 149 16.67 -20.41 -14.60
C ASP A 149 16.37 -19.79 -13.22
N GLN A 150 16.47 -18.46 -13.13
CA GLN A 150 16.12 -17.72 -11.92
C GLN A 150 14.62 -17.84 -11.59
N LEU A 151 13.74 -17.82 -12.60
CA LEU A 151 12.31 -18.04 -12.45
C LEU A 151 12.01 -19.45 -11.92
N THR A 152 12.70 -20.46 -12.45
CA THR A 152 12.59 -21.85 -11.97
C THR A 152 13.01 -21.95 -10.51
N LYS A 153 14.13 -21.30 -10.13
CA LYS A 153 14.60 -21.24 -8.74
C LYS A 153 13.62 -20.49 -7.83
N LEU A 154 12.98 -19.43 -8.33
CA LEU A 154 11.92 -18.72 -7.60
C LEU A 154 10.73 -19.63 -7.29
N LYS A 155 10.25 -20.41 -8.28
CA LYS A 155 9.16 -21.39 -8.09
C LYS A 155 9.52 -22.46 -7.05
N GLN A 156 10.75 -22.98 -7.08
CA GLN A 156 11.21 -23.93 -6.05
C GLN A 156 11.24 -23.31 -4.64
N ILE A 157 11.65 -22.04 -4.52
CA ILE A 157 11.61 -21.32 -3.24
C ILE A 157 10.17 -21.15 -2.76
N GLN A 158 9.22 -20.90 -3.67
CA GLN A 158 7.80 -20.77 -3.34
C GLN A 158 7.20 -22.11 -2.89
N ALA A 159 7.43 -23.20 -3.63
CA ALA A 159 6.97 -24.54 -3.26
C ALA A 159 7.48 -24.97 -1.87
N LYS A 160 8.75 -24.71 -1.55
CA LYS A 160 9.31 -24.99 -0.21
C LYS A 160 8.66 -24.18 0.91
N ARG A 161 8.16 -22.97 0.61
CA ARG A 161 7.44 -22.16 1.60
C ARG A 161 6.02 -22.67 1.80
N GLU A 162 5.39 -23.09 0.72
CA GLU A 162 4.05 -23.68 0.74
C GLU A 162 4.05 -25.00 1.52
N GLN A 163 5.02 -25.89 1.28
CA GLN A 163 5.17 -27.11 2.06
C GLN A 163 5.28 -26.83 3.57
N ARG A 164 6.14 -25.88 3.98
CA ARG A 164 6.27 -25.48 5.38
C ARG A 164 5.01 -24.84 5.95
N PHE A 165 4.21 -24.19 5.10
CA PHE A 165 2.93 -23.66 5.50
C PHE A 165 1.94 -24.80 5.74
N GLN A 166 1.88 -25.78 4.85
CA GLN A 166 1.03 -26.97 5.01
C GLN A 166 1.41 -27.79 6.25
N GLU A 167 2.70 -28.03 6.48
CA GLU A 167 3.18 -28.70 7.70
C GLU A 167 2.72 -27.98 8.99
N ARG A 168 2.72 -26.64 8.98
CA ARG A 168 2.22 -25.85 10.10
C ARG A 168 0.71 -25.89 10.26
N VAL A 169 -0.04 -26.02 9.16
CA VAL A 169 -1.51 -26.09 9.18
C VAL A 169 -1.93 -27.47 9.68
N ASN A 170 -1.34 -28.53 9.13
CA ASN A 170 -1.64 -29.92 9.53
C ASN A 170 -1.22 -30.23 10.97
N GLY A 171 -0.29 -29.45 11.55
CA GLY A 171 0.10 -29.58 12.96
C GLY A 171 -0.80 -28.82 13.94
N LEU A 172 -1.88 -28.17 13.45
CA LEU A 172 -2.90 -27.54 14.29
C LEU A 172 -4.12 -28.44 14.54
N ASP A 173 -4.16 -29.63 13.90
CA ASP A 173 -5.15 -30.69 14.10
C ASP A 173 -4.68 -31.69 15.18
#